data_AF-A0AAJ1R744-F1
#
_entry.id   AF-A0AAJ1R744-F1
#
_cell.length_a   1.000
_cell.length_b   1.000
_cell.length_c   1.000
_cell.angle_alpha   90.00
_cell.angle_beta   90.00
_cell.angle_gamma   90.00
#
_symmetry.space_group_name_H-M   'P 1'
#
loop_
_entity.id
_entity.type
_entity.pdbx_description
1 polymer ?
#
loop_
_entity_poly.entity_id
_entity_poly.type
_entity_poly.pdbx_seq_one_letter_code
_entity_poly.pdbx_strand_id
1 'polypeptide(L)' 'QMIAEQDSHIRSQALENSQGLIRSGKNLVLNTQGYELNNTQTLDADRDQGIIALGKLTVETGKLDNQTGFIASQGAQTLD' A
#
# COMPACT_ATOMS: atom_id res chain seq x y z
N GLN A 1 6.16 -1.96 9.87
CA GLN A 1 5.99 -0.68 9.16
C GLN A 1 7.14 -0.53 8.19
N MET A 2 6.86 -0.12 6.94
CA MET A 2 7.85 0.22 5.93
C MET A 2 7.62 1.68 5.54
N ILE A 3 8.62 2.54 5.77
CA ILE A 3 8.52 3.98 5.51
C ILE A 3 9.73 4.37 4.68
N ALA A 4 9.48 4.97 3.51
CA ALA A 4 10.49 5.57 2.66
C ALA A 4 10.14 7.04 2.42
N GLU A 5 11.11 7.95 2.50
CA GLU A 5 10.89 9.39 2.27
C GLU A 5 11.01 9.81 0.80
N GLN A 6 11.37 8.86 -0.08
CA GLN A 6 11.57 9.05 -1.52
C GLN A 6 10.70 8.06 -2.31
N ASP A 7 10.84 8.04 -3.63
CA ASP A 7 10.17 7.05 -4.47
C ASP A 7 10.51 5.64 -3.99
N SER A 8 9.50 4.78 -3.89
CA SER A 8 9.65 3.41 -3.43
C SER A 8 9.00 2.44 -4.41
N HIS A 9 9.69 1.33 -4.66
CA HIS A 9 9.19 0.24 -5.47
C HIS A 9 9.36 -1.05 -4.66
N ILE A 10 8.23 -1.66 -4.32
CA ILE A 10 8.18 -2.93 -3.61
C ILE A 10 7.73 -3.99 -4.61
N ARG A 11 8.57 -5.01 -4.78
CA ARG A 11 8.25 -6.20 -5.55
C ARG A 11 8.33 -7.40 -4.62
N SER A 12 7.22 -8.12 -4.50
CA SER A 12 7.08 -9.29 -3.63
C SER A 12 6.22 -10.35 -4.27
N GLN A 13 6.11 -11.53 -3.65
CA GLN A 13 4.97 -12.42 -3.86
C GLN A 13 3.81 -11.91 -2.99
N ALA A 14 3.14 -12.79 -2.24
CA ALA A 14 2.12 -12.40 -1.29
C ALA A 14 2.66 -11.35 -0.31
N LEU A 15 1.89 -10.30 -0.07
CA LEU A 15 2.25 -9.17 0.77
C LEU A 15 1.22 -8.98 1.87
N GLU A 16 1.67 -9.08 3.12
CA GLU A 16 0.85 -8.94 4.32
C GLU A 16 1.12 -7.57 4.96
N ASN A 17 0.09 -6.73 5.01
CA ASN A 17 0.10 -5.41 5.62
C ASN A 17 -1.09 -5.24 6.60
N SER A 18 -1.66 -6.32 7.14
CA SER A 18 -2.68 -6.19 8.19
C SER A 18 -2.15 -5.47 9.42
N GLN A 19 -2.92 -4.51 9.92
CA GLN A 19 -2.53 -3.59 11.01
C GLN A 19 -1.18 -2.88 10.76
N GLY A 20 -0.73 -2.87 9.51
CA GLY A 20 0.57 -2.41 9.07
C GLY A 20 0.53 -0.99 8.51
N LEU A 21 1.70 -0.51 8.13
CA LEU A 21 1.87 0.75 7.42
C LEU A 21 2.96 0.55 6.36
N ILE A 22 2.62 0.85 5.11
CA ILE A 22 3.56 1.04 4.01
C ILE A 22 3.37 2.49 3.54
N ARG A 23 4.41 3.33 3.72
CA ARG A 23 4.37 4.73 3.34
C ARG A 23 5.54 5.11 2.43
N SER A 24 5.23 5.87 1.38
CA SER A 24 6.19 6.59 0.56
C SER A 24 5.98 8.09 0.68
N GLY A 25 7.06 8.85 0.90
CA GLY A 25 7.09 10.31 0.87
C GLY A 25 7.00 10.89 -0.55
N LYS A 26 7.10 10.04 -1.58
CA LYS A 26 6.86 10.39 -2.99
C LYS A 26 6.00 9.30 -3.65
N ASN A 27 6.37 8.82 -4.83
CA ASN A 27 5.61 7.80 -5.53
C ASN A 27 5.82 6.42 -4.88
N LEU A 28 4.82 5.55 -4.97
CA LEU A 28 4.86 4.17 -4.51
C LEU A 28 4.37 3.25 -5.61
N VAL A 29 5.17 2.24 -5.94
CA VAL A 29 4.76 1.11 -6.78
C VAL A 29 4.81 -0.16 -5.94
N LEU A 30 3.69 -0.86 -5.84
CA LEU A 30 3.58 -2.19 -5.22
C LEU A 30 3.26 -3.21 -6.31
N ASN A 31 4.10 -4.23 -6.47
CA ASN A 31 3.86 -5.33 -7.40
C ASN A 31 3.99 -6.67 -6.67
N THR A 32 2.89 -7.40 -6.50
CA THR A 32 2.87 -8.71 -5.82
C THR A 32 3.08 -9.89 -6.78
N GLN A 33 3.47 -9.63 -8.03
CA GLN A 33 3.70 -10.65 -9.06
C GLN A 33 2.50 -11.59 -9.31
N GLY A 34 1.28 -11.08 -9.10
CA GLY A 34 0.05 -11.85 -9.25
C GLY A 34 -0.37 -12.65 -8.00
N TYR A 35 0.29 -12.44 -6.86
CA TYR A 35 -0.12 -13.01 -5.56
C TYR A 35 -1.06 -12.05 -4.80
N GLU A 36 -1.48 -12.42 -3.59
CA GLU A 36 -2.38 -11.62 -2.77
C GLU A 36 -1.66 -10.47 -2.05
N LEU A 37 -2.33 -9.32 -1.98
CA LEU A 37 -2.01 -8.22 -1.07
C LEU A 37 -3.13 -8.13 -0.02
N ASN A 38 -2.79 -8.40 1.24
CA ASN A 38 -3.67 -8.20 2.38
C ASN A 38 -3.35 -6.86 3.06
N ASN A 39 -4.28 -5.92 3.01
CA ASN A 39 -4.22 -4.61 3.65
C ASN A 39 -5.37 -4.42 4.67
N THR A 40 -5.93 -5.50 5.18
CA THR A 40 -7.10 -5.46 6.09
C THR A 40 -6.75 -4.89 7.46
N GLN A 41 -7.75 -4.43 8.22
CA GLN A 41 -7.56 -3.91 9.59
C GLN A 41 -6.56 -2.74 9.67
N THR A 42 -6.47 -1.93 8.60
CA THR A 42 -5.58 -0.76 8.55
C THR A 42 -6.32 0.57 8.52
N LEU A 43 -7.65 0.56 8.65
CA LEU A 43 -8.43 1.77 8.87
C LEU A 43 -8.46 2.10 10.37
N ASP A 44 -7.63 3.05 10.78
CA ASP A 44 -7.53 3.55 12.16
C ASP A 44 -7.53 5.08 12.13
N ALA A 45 -8.40 5.71 12.91
CA ALA A 45 -8.54 7.17 12.95
C ALA A 45 -7.43 7.85 13.77
N ASP A 46 -6.79 7.11 14.69
CA ASP A 46 -5.82 7.64 15.64
C ASP A 46 -4.37 7.35 15.24
N ARG A 47 -4.16 6.58 14.16
CA ARG A 47 -2.83 6.10 13.74
C ARG A 47 -2.71 5.97 12.23
N ASP A 48 -1.58 6.44 11.69
CA ASP A 48 -1.19 6.13 10.31
C ASP A 48 -1.03 4.62 10.13
N GLN A 49 -1.90 4.04 9.29
CA GLN A 49 -1.90 2.64 8.89
C GLN A 49 -2.28 2.54 7.41
N GLY A 50 -2.07 1.35 6.83
CA GLY A 50 -2.46 1.03 5.47
C GLY A 50 -1.35 1.29 4.47
N ILE A 51 -1.74 1.69 3.26
CA ILE A 51 -0.81 2.00 2.16
C ILE A 51 -0.98 3.47 1.79
N ILE A 52 0.08 4.25 1.95
CA ILE A 52 0.04 5.71 1.78
C ILE A 52 1.17 6.16 0.84
N ALA A 53 0.82 6.82 -0.26
CA ALA A 53 1.77 7.54 -1.10
C ALA A 53 1.52 9.05 -1.03
N LEU A 54 2.56 9.83 -0.71
CA LEU A 54 2.47 11.30 -0.80
C LEU A 54 2.70 11.82 -2.23
N GLY A 55 3.00 10.93 -3.18
CA GLY A 55 2.97 11.14 -4.63
C GLY A 55 1.94 10.24 -5.30
N LYS A 56 2.26 9.68 -6.47
CA LYS A 56 1.42 8.68 -7.16
C LYS A 56 1.50 7.31 -6.49
N LEU A 57 0.40 6.57 -6.52
CA LEU A 57 0.31 5.18 -6.07
C LEU A 57 -0.10 4.29 -7.24
N THR A 58 0.69 3.25 -7.49
CA THR A 58 0.34 2.13 -8.37
C THR A 58 0.42 0.83 -7.58
N VAL A 59 -0.66 0.06 -7.58
CA VAL A 59 -0.72 -1.29 -7.00
C VAL A 59 -1.07 -2.27 -8.10
N GLU A 60 -0.17 -3.21 -8.36
CA GLU A 60 -0.32 -4.29 -9.33
C GLU A 60 -0.33 -5.61 -8.54
N THR A 61 -1.51 -6.21 -8.35
CA THR A 61 -1.64 -7.44 -7.55
C THR A 61 -2.53 -8.48 -8.21
N GLY A 62 -2.46 -9.73 -7.75
CA GLY A 62 -3.40 -10.76 -8.23
C GLY A 62 -4.75 -10.65 -7.54
N LYS A 63 -4.72 -10.50 -6.21
CA LYS A 63 -5.88 -10.19 -5.38
C LYS A 63 -5.51 -9.06 -4.43
N LEU A 64 -6.40 -8.07 -4.31
CA LEU A 64 -6.30 -7.03 -3.29
C LEU A 64 -7.40 -7.27 -2.25
N ASP A 65 -7.02 -7.63 -1.03
CA ASP A 65 -7.92 -7.60 0.12
C ASP A 65 -7.67 -6.34 0.94
N ASN A 66 -8.61 -5.41 0.88
CA ASN A 66 -8.56 -4.14 1.61
C ASN A 66 -9.83 -3.94 2.48
N GLN A 67 -10.47 -5.03 2.91
CA GLN A 67 -11.61 -4.94 3.80
C GLN A 67 -11.19 -4.29 5.13
N THR A 68 -11.94 -3.26 5.57
CA THR A 68 -11.59 -2.41 6.72
C THR A 68 -10.14 -1.88 6.68
N GLY A 69 -9.61 -1.68 5.47
CA GLY A 69 -8.26 -1.19 5.24
C GLY A 69 -8.23 0.21 4.63
N PHE A 70 -7.06 0.83 4.67
CA PHE A 70 -6.82 2.18 4.18
C PHE A 70 -5.77 2.19 3.07
N ILE A 71 -6.13 2.77 1.92
CA ILE A 71 -5.23 3.00 0.79
C ILE A 71 -5.44 4.42 0.31
N ALA A 72 -4.38 5.22 0.26
CA ALA A 72 -4.45 6.61 -0.14
C ALA A 72 -3.22 7.07 -0.93
N SER A 73 -3.45 8.05 -1.79
CA SER A 73 -2.47 8.72 -2.62
C SER A 73 -2.76 10.23 -2.62
N GLN A 74 -1.73 11.07 -2.58
CA GLN A 74 -1.88 12.51 -2.86
C GLN A 74 -1.78 12.84 -4.37
N GLY A 75 -1.40 11.86 -5.19
CA GLY A 75 -1.36 11.93 -6.64
C GLY A 75 -2.39 11.02 -7.30
N ALA A 76 -2.08 10.57 -8.52
CA ALA A 76 -2.87 9.52 -9.17
C ALA A 76 -2.84 8.23 -8.35
N GLN A 77 -3.94 7.50 -8.35
CA GLN A 77 -4.08 6.21 -7.68
C GLN A 77 -4.60 5.18 -8.68
N THR A 78 -3.81 4.15 -8.93
CA THR A 78 -4.17 3.01 -9.77
C THR A 78 -4.08 1.74 -8.93
N LEU A 79 -5.16 0.94 -8.92
CA LEU A 79 -5.24 -0.35 -8.23
C LEU A 79 -5.73 -1.38 -9.24
N ASP A 80 -4.84 -2.31 -9.61
CA ASP A 80 -5.08 -3.41 -10.56
C ASP A 80 -5.20 -4.76 -9.83
#